data_AF-W6KLZ8-F1
#
_entry.id   AF-W6KLZ8-F1
#
_cell.length_a   1.000
_cell.length_b   1.000
_cell.length_c   1.000
_cell.angle_alpha   90.00
_cell.angle_beta   90.00
_cell.angle_gamma   90.00
#
_symmetry.space_group_name_H-M   'P 1'
#
loop_
_entity.id
_entity.type
_entity.pdbx_description
1 polymer ?
#
loop_
_entity_poly.entity_id
_entity_poly.type
_entity_poly.pdbx_seq_one_letter_code
_entity_poly.pdbx_strand_id
1 'polypeptide(L)'
;MPLFFDDLVVLGFHDVKDAPGIHSEFKKHGVDAAVVDHAYIVSHLHLAVSFYRFKSEGAHDTGISISSAHTESASNVTAKKYISDSKRGRPSTARDIFAALSPSHNLDRILQVLPAGSKTDAVLVILQKDTYESQKQHILDCIIRKSSQPDGTEKAKAHLLAHRRSGLFPFLEYVDTEKVMKFYGITERDKYAMAQSFTLNESHALAQEVLSTDIAVTLAAFHAKQNMCKCPGDRTACAKSAISMMVGAKALEQCVVNKLSLCDI
;
A
#
# COMPACT_ATOMS: atom_id res chain seq x y z
N MET A 1 -11.95 -5.07 -7.36
CA MET A 1 -11.50 -6.45 -7.06
C MET A 1 -10.56 -6.36 -5.87
N PRO A 2 -10.75 -7.20 -4.83
CA PRO A 2 -9.83 -7.28 -3.70
C PRO A 2 -8.44 -7.69 -4.17
N LEU A 3 -7.43 -7.18 -3.47
CA LEU A 3 -6.06 -7.64 -3.57
C LEU A 3 -5.75 -8.52 -2.37
N PHE A 4 -5.11 -9.66 -2.61
CA PHE A 4 -4.80 -10.65 -1.57
C PHE A 4 -3.29 -10.72 -1.36
N PHE A 5 -2.87 -10.63 -0.09
CA PHE A 5 -1.50 -10.86 0.35
C PHE A 5 -1.53 -11.95 1.42
N ASP A 6 -1.30 -13.20 1.02
CA ASP A 6 -1.38 -14.38 1.89
C ASP A 6 -2.72 -14.45 2.69
N ASP A 7 -2.69 -14.08 3.97
CA ASP A 7 -3.78 -14.04 4.95
C ASP A 7 -4.43 -12.65 5.08
N LEU A 8 -3.99 -11.66 4.32
CA LEU A 8 -4.56 -10.31 4.30
C LEU A 8 -5.33 -10.03 3.00
N VAL A 9 -6.37 -9.21 3.13
CA VAL A 9 -7.18 -8.67 2.04
C VAL A 9 -7.09 -7.16 2.08
N VAL A 10 -6.85 -6.55 0.92
CA VAL A 10 -6.84 -5.11 0.70
C VAL A 10 -7.98 -4.73 -0.23
N LEU A 11 -8.81 -3.80 0.21
CA LEU A 11 -9.94 -3.26 -0.54
C LEU A 11 -9.75 -1.77 -0.77
N GLY A 12 -9.87 -1.32 -2.01
CA GLY A 12 -9.74 0.09 -2.38
C GLY A 12 -11.09 0.74 -2.69
N PHE A 13 -11.33 1.91 -2.08
CA PHE A 13 -12.54 2.71 -2.32
C PHE A 13 -12.17 4.18 -2.51
N HIS A 14 -12.93 4.86 -3.36
CA HIS A 14 -12.86 6.31 -3.53
C HIS A 14 -14.26 6.92 -3.53
N ASP A 15 -14.33 8.26 -3.58
CA ASP A 15 -15.54 9.05 -3.37
C ASP A 15 -16.15 8.83 -1.96
N VAL A 16 -15.29 8.52 -0.97
CA VAL A 16 -15.68 8.30 0.43
C VAL A 16 -15.99 9.63 1.11
N LYS A 17 -17.15 9.73 1.78
CA LYS A 17 -17.60 10.95 2.45
C LYS A 17 -17.36 10.95 3.97
N ASP A 18 -17.52 9.81 4.63
CA ASP A 18 -17.26 9.62 6.07
C ASP A 18 -16.20 8.52 6.30
N ALA A 19 -14.96 8.80 5.91
CA ALA A 19 -13.87 7.84 6.03
C ALA A 19 -13.56 7.42 7.49
N PRO A 20 -13.53 8.34 8.49
CA PRO A 20 -13.35 7.96 9.89
C PRO A 20 -14.52 7.11 10.44
N GLY A 21 -15.73 7.34 9.93
CA GLY A 21 -16.91 6.57 10.29
C GLY A 21 -16.83 5.10 9.88
N ILE A 22 -16.08 4.75 8.83
CA ILE A 22 -15.85 3.36 8.42
C ILE A 22 -15.13 2.60 9.54
N HIS A 23 -14.02 3.15 10.04
CA HIS A 23 -13.24 2.51 11.10
C HIS A 23 -14.05 2.39 12.41
N SER A 24 -14.78 3.45 12.76
CA SER A 24 -15.65 3.47 13.94
C SER A 24 -16.74 2.39 13.87
N GLU A 25 -17.32 2.18 12.68
CA GLU A 25 -18.38 1.20 12.49
C GLU A 25 -17.85 -0.25 12.52
N PHE A 26 -16.69 -0.50 11.90
CA PHE A 26 -16.01 -1.80 12.02
C PHE A 26 -15.72 -2.15 13.47
N LYS A 27 -15.20 -1.20 14.26
CA LYS A 27 -14.94 -1.41 15.68
C LYS A 27 -16.19 -1.78 16.47
N LYS A 28 -17.34 -1.13 16.20
CA LYS A 28 -18.62 -1.48 16.84
C LYS A 28 -19.09 -2.90 16.53
N HIS A 29 -18.75 -3.42 15.36
CA HIS A 29 -19.13 -4.77 14.91
C HIS A 29 -18.04 -5.82 15.14
N GLY A 30 -16.97 -5.48 15.87
CA GLY A 30 -15.88 -6.42 16.17
C GLY A 30 -15.03 -6.78 14.95
N VAL A 31 -15.05 -5.97 13.89
CA VAL A 31 -14.18 -6.14 12.72
C VAL A 31 -12.89 -5.38 12.98
N ASP A 32 -11.79 -6.11 13.18
CA ASP A 32 -10.46 -5.50 13.30
C ASP A 32 -9.87 -5.28 11.90
N ALA A 33 -9.94 -4.04 11.43
CA ALA A 33 -9.48 -3.63 10.11
C ALA A 33 -8.74 -2.28 10.17
N ALA A 34 -7.61 -2.20 9.48
CA ALA A 34 -6.91 -0.94 9.27
C ALA A 34 -7.57 -0.19 8.11
N VAL A 35 -8.10 1.01 8.40
CA VAL A 35 -8.66 1.91 7.39
C VAL A 35 -7.63 3.01 7.16
N VAL A 36 -6.88 2.88 6.08
CA VAL A 36 -5.70 3.70 5.76
C VAL A 36 -6.08 4.77 4.74
N ASP A 37 -5.59 5.99 4.91
CA ASP A 37 -5.66 7.03 3.87
C ASP A 37 -4.82 6.59 2.65
N HIS A 38 -5.49 6.39 1.51
CA HIS A 38 -4.85 5.91 0.29
C HIS A 38 -3.74 6.86 -0.19
N ALA A 39 -3.77 8.13 0.21
CA ALA A 39 -2.76 9.12 -0.13
C ALA A 39 -1.33 8.71 0.25
N TYR A 40 -1.16 7.83 1.25
CA TYR A 40 0.14 7.36 1.72
C TYR A 40 0.65 6.08 1.03
N ILE A 41 -0.19 5.39 0.25
CA ILE A 41 0.17 4.11 -0.37
C ILE A 41 0.48 4.30 -1.85
N VAL A 42 1.73 4.02 -2.20
CA VAL A 42 2.30 4.30 -3.52
C VAL A 42 2.05 3.17 -4.51
N SER A 43 2.01 1.92 -4.05
CA SER A 43 1.97 0.76 -4.94
C SER A 43 1.66 -0.57 -4.24
N HIS A 44 1.51 -1.62 -5.06
CA HIS A 44 1.50 -3.01 -4.61
C HIS A 44 2.80 -3.44 -3.91
N LEU A 45 3.97 -3.04 -4.42
CA LEU A 45 5.26 -3.45 -3.86
C LEU A 45 5.48 -2.84 -2.46
N HIS A 46 5.05 -1.60 -2.26
CA HIS A 46 5.03 -0.96 -0.94
C HIS A 46 4.26 -1.85 0.05
N LEU A 47 3.01 -2.22 -0.26
CA LEU A 47 2.19 -3.09 0.60
C LEU A 47 2.86 -4.45 0.83
N ALA A 48 3.40 -5.08 -0.22
CA ALA A 48 4.06 -6.38 -0.14
C ALA A 48 5.27 -6.35 0.82
N VAL A 49 6.15 -5.35 0.68
CA VAL A 49 7.33 -5.19 1.53
C VAL A 49 6.94 -4.89 2.98
N SER A 50 5.94 -4.03 3.19
CA SER A 50 5.38 -3.76 4.52
C SER A 50 4.92 -5.04 5.21
N PHE A 51 4.10 -5.85 4.54
CA PHE A 51 3.55 -7.07 5.14
C PHE A 51 4.57 -8.20 5.28
N TYR A 52 5.55 -8.29 4.36
CA TYR A 52 6.64 -9.25 4.46
C TYR A 52 7.49 -9.03 5.72
N ARG A 53 7.85 -7.76 6.00
CA ARG A 53 8.63 -7.39 7.20
C ARG A 53 7.93 -7.84 8.48
N PHE A 54 6.66 -7.48 8.61
CA PHE A 54 5.83 -7.85 9.76
C PHE A 54 5.78 -9.36 10.03
N LYS A 55 5.72 -10.18 8.96
CA LYS A 55 5.67 -11.64 9.11
C LYS A 55 7.00 -12.28 9.48
N SER A 56 8.11 -11.66 9.09
CA SER A 56 9.45 -12.19 9.36
C SER A 56 9.80 -12.15 10.85
N GLU A 57 9.33 -11.15 11.58
CA GLU A 57 9.59 -11.01 13.03
C GLU A 57 8.89 -12.07 13.88
N GLY A 58 7.66 -12.45 13.50
CA GLY A 58 6.92 -13.51 14.20
C GLY A 58 7.56 -14.90 14.11
N ALA A 59 8.55 -15.10 13.23
CA ALA A 59 9.28 -16.36 13.08
C ALA A 59 10.50 -16.50 14.01
N HIS A 60 10.96 -15.41 14.63
CA HIS A 60 12.16 -15.43 15.48
C HIS A 60 11.88 -15.62 16.98
N ASP A 61 10.63 -15.45 17.43
CA ASP A 61 10.30 -15.49 18.87
C ASP A 61 9.87 -16.89 19.39
N THR A 62 10.01 -17.94 18.57
CA THR A 62 9.91 -19.32 19.08
C THR A 62 11.24 -19.79 19.65
N GLY A 63 11.50 -19.38 20.90
CA GLY A 63 12.11 -20.20 21.94
C GLY A 63 13.38 -20.97 21.60
N ILE A 64 14.53 -20.31 21.72
CA ILE A 64 15.71 -20.97 22.30
C ILE A 64 16.05 -20.17 23.55
N SER A 65 15.48 -20.61 24.68
CA SER A 65 16.04 -20.29 25.99
C SER A 65 17.41 -20.96 26.03
N ILE A 66 18.47 -20.19 25.71
CA ILE A 66 19.85 -20.67 25.81
C ILE A 66 20.16 -20.80 27.30
N SER A 67 19.81 -21.97 27.84
CA SER A 67 20.37 -22.45 29.08
C SER A 67 21.85 -22.72 28.81
N SER A 68 22.69 -21.93 29.44
CA SER A 68 24.13 -22.13 29.56
C SER A 68 24.47 -23.57 29.95
N ALA A 69 25.09 -24.33 29.04
CA ALA A 69 26.11 -25.33 29.36
C ALA A 69 26.79 -25.84 28.07
N HIS A 70 28.07 -25.49 27.93
CA HIS A 70 29.19 -26.32 27.47
C HIS A 70 29.01 -27.39 26.37
N THR A 71 29.73 -27.11 25.27
CA THR A 71 30.71 -28.00 24.61
C THR A 71 30.24 -28.98 23.52
N GLU A 72 30.76 -28.70 22.32
CA GLU A 72 31.17 -29.58 21.22
C GLU A 72 30.17 -30.18 20.20
N SER A 73 30.56 -29.93 18.95
CA SER A 73 30.61 -30.87 17.82
C SER A 73 29.52 -30.85 16.74
N ALA A 74 30.00 -30.43 15.57
CA ALA A 74 29.80 -30.97 14.23
C ALA A 74 28.46 -30.77 13.50
N SER A 75 28.57 -29.97 12.43
CA SER A 75 28.23 -30.34 11.05
C SER A 75 26.84 -30.91 10.76
N ASN A 76 25.99 -30.11 10.13
CA ASN A 76 25.42 -30.43 8.81
C ASN A 76 24.55 -29.27 8.30
N VAL A 77 25.05 -28.61 7.26
CA VAL A 77 24.29 -27.64 6.45
C VAL A 77 23.28 -28.43 5.62
N THR A 78 22.13 -28.73 6.22
CA THR A 78 20.96 -29.22 5.50
C THR A 78 20.08 -28.01 5.22
N ALA A 79 19.98 -27.66 3.94
CA ALA A 79 19.06 -26.66 3.42
C ALA A 79 17.65 -26.94 3.96
N LYS A 80 17.22 -26.13 4.93
CA LYS A 80 15.86 -26.15 5.46
C LYS A 80 14.92 -25.69 4.36
N LYS A 81 14.28 -26.67 3.75
CA LYS A 81 13.04 -26.63 2.99
C LYS A 81 12.13 -25.49 3.50
N TYR A 82 12.03 -24.41 2.72
CA TYR A 82 11.05 -23.34 2.87
C TYR A 82 9.64 -23.89 2.58
N ILE A 83 9.10 -24.65 3.53
CA ILE A 83 7.67 -24.89 3.64
C ILE A 83 7.38 -24.78 5.13
N SER A 84 7.35 -23.53 5.63
CA SER A 84 6.66 -23.27 6.87
C SER A 84 5.18 -23.23 6.54
N ASP A 85 4.49 -24.36 6.75
CA ASP A 85 3.17 -24.30 7.34
C ASP A 85 3.32 -23.42 8.60
N SER A 86 2.98 -22.15 8.44
CA SER A 86 3.07 -21.14 9.49
C SER A 86 2.22 -21.63 10.65
N LYS A 87 2.88 -22.13 11.70
CA LYS A 87 2.31 -22.30 13.04
C LYS A 87 1.51 -21.04 13.31
N ARG A 88 0.20 -21.19 13.54
CA ARG A 88 -0.78 -20.11 13.74
C ARG A 88 -0.26 -19.08 14.75
N GLY A 89 0.44 -18.07 14.25
CA GLY A 89 0.72 -16.85 14.98
C GLY A 89 -0.60 -16.15 15.26
N ARG A 90 -0.61 -15.30 16.28
CA ARG A 90 -1.73 -14.41 16.57
C ARG A 90 -2.18 -13.71 15.27
N PRO A 91 -3.50 -13.63 14.97
CA PRO A 91 -3.98 -12.91 13.80
C PRO A 91 -3.52 -11.45 13.85
N SER A 92 -3.06 -10.91 12.72
CA SER A 92 -2.57 -9.53 12.66
C SER A 92 -3.69 -8.57 12.99
N THR A 93 -3.43 -7.67 13.93
CA THR A 93 -4.37 -6.63 14.33
C THR A 93 -4.27 -5.42 13.41
N ALA A 94 -5.25 -4.51 13.43
CA ALA A 94 -5.15 -3.25 12.70
C ALA A 94 -3.90 -2.43 13.10
N ARG A 95 -3.49 -2.52 14.37
CA ARG A 95 -2.29 -1.81 14.89
C ARG A 95 -1.01 -2.35 14.26
N ASP A 96 -0.94 -3.68 14.09
CA ASP A 96 0.19 -4.35 13.46
C ASP A 96 0.32 -3.93 11.99
N ILE A 97 -0.81 -3.84 11.29
CA ILE A 97 -0.86 -3.35 9.90
C ILE A 97 -0.37 -1.90 9.81
N PHE A 98 -0.80 -1.01 10.71
CA PHE A 98 -0.33 0.38 10.73
C PHE A 98 1.18 0.48 11.01
N ALA A 99 1.70 -0.33 11.94
CA ALA A 99 3.13 -0.39 12.22
C ALA A 99 3.93 -0.86 11.00
N ALA A 100 3.45 -1.91 10.31
CA ALA A 100 4.08 -2.46 9.11
C ALA A 100 4.20 -1.46 7.94
N LEU A 101 3.27 -0.52 7.86
CA LEU A 101 3.23 0.56 6.88
C LEU A 101 4.11 1.76 7.25
N SER A 102 4.81 1.73 8.39
CA SER A 102 5.64 2.85 8.83
C SER A 102 7.13 2.50 8.85
N PRO A 103 8.02 3.48 8.63
CA PRO A 103 9.43 3.35 8.96
C PRO A 103 9.71 3.66 10.45
N SER A 104 8.71 3.99 11.26
CA SER A 104 8.87 4.34 12.68
C SER A 104 8.16 3.33 13.57
N HIS A 105 8.72 3.05 14.74
CA HIS A 105 8.08 2.26 15.80
C HIS A 105 7.14 3.09 16.69
N ASN A 106 7.06 4.41 16.50
CA ASN A 106 6.22 5.27 17.32
C ASN A 106 4.75 5.16 16.87
N LEU A 107 4.03 4.20 17.46
CA LEU A 107 2.66 3.90 17.08
C LEU A 107 1.70 5.09 17.26
N ASP A 108 1.93 5.97 18.24
CA ASP A 108 1.09 7.15 18.43
C ASP A 108 1.22 8.12 17.25
N ARG A 109 2.45 8.32 16.77
CA ARG A 109 2.70 9.14 15.57
C ARG A 109 2.13 8.47 14.32
N ILE A 110 2.22 7.16 14.21
CA ILE A 110 1.66 6.40 13.08
C ILE A 110 0.15 6.57 13.02
N LEU A 111 -0.54 6.37 14.15
CA LEU A 111 -1.98 6.46 14.28
C LEU A 111 -2.52 7.89 14.17
N GLN A 112 -1.66 8.91 14.22
CA GLN A 112 -2.03 10.29 13.91
C GLN A 112 -1.96 10.62 12.41
N VAL A 113 -1.27 9.81 11.60
CA VAL A 113 -0.95 10.15 10.21
C VAL A 113 -1.59 9.20 9.19
N LEU A 114 -1.44 7.89 9.38
CA LEU A 114 -1.89 6.90 8.39
C LEU A 114 -3.40 6.63 8.36
N PRO A 115 -4.13 6.65 9.50
CA PRO A 115 -5.56 6.39 9.48
C PRO A 115 -6.33 7.41 8.64
N ALA A 116 -7.43 6.97 8.04
CA ALA A 116 -8.28 7.85 7.25
C ALA A 116 -8.88 8.97 8.11
N GLY A 117 -8.66 10.21 7.69
CA GLY A 117 -9.16 11.42 8.33
C GLY A 117 -10.46 11.93 7.71
N SER A 118 -11.03 13.00 8.28
CA SER A 118 -12.29 13.60 7.79
C SER A 118 -12.19 14.20 6.37
N LYS A 119 -10.97 14.42 5.89
CA LYS A 119 -10.69 14.94 4.53
C LYS A 119 -10.31 13.84 3.54
N THR A 120 -10.25 12.59 3.98
CA THR A 120 -9.85 11.46 3.14
C THR A 120 -11.02 11.04 2.25
N ASP A 121 -10.83 11.11 0.94
CA ASP A 121 -11.80 10.75 -0.10
C ASP A 121 -11.54 9.36 -0.72
N ALA A 122 -10.33 8.83 -0.55
CA ALA A 122 -9.93 7.49 -0.96
C ALA A 122 -9.27 6.73 0.18
N VAL A 123 -9.72 5.49 0.42
CA VAL A 123 -9.26 4.64 1.51
C VAL A 123 -8.81 3.27 1.02
N LEU A 124 -7.88 2.69 1.75
CA LEU A 124 -7.58 1.26 1.70
C LEU A 124 -8.04 0.62 3.00
N VAL A 125 -8.91 -0.39 2.89
CA VAL A 125 -9.34 -1.21 4.01
C VAL A 125 -8.54 -2.51 3.97
N ILE A 126 -7.78 -2.78 5.03
CA ILE A 126 -6.86 -3.89 5.14
C ILE A 126 -7.28 -4.74 6.34
N LEU A 127 -7.54 -6.02 6.11
CA LEU A 127 -8.05 -6.93 7.13
C LEU A 127 -7.64 -8.38 6.87
N GLN A 128 -7.83 -9.23 7.87
CA GLN A 128 -7.62 -10.68 7.75
C GLN A 128 -8.60 -11.30 6.74
N LYS A 129 -8.09 -12.25 5.95
CA LYS A 129 -8.81 -12.94 4.88
C LYS A 129 -9.98 -13.75 5.42
N ASP A 130 -9.80 -14.45 6.53
CA ASP A 130 -10.88 -15.23 7.15
C ASP A 130 -12.03 -14.32 7.63
N THR A 131 -11.70 -13.14 8.17
CA THR A 131 -12.69 -12.11 8.53
C THR A 131 -13.39 -11.56 7.30
N TYR A 132 -12.66 -11.31 6.22
CA TYR A 132 -13.24 -10.85 4.96
C TYR A 132 -14.21 -11.89 4.39
N GLU A 133 -13.82 -13.15 4.28
CA GLU A 133 -14.66 -14.19 3.67
C GLU A 133 -15.91 -14.48 4.53
N SER A 134 -15.79 -14.47 5.86
CA SER A 134 -16.92 -14.70 6.77
C SER A 134 -17.90 -13.53 6.84
N GLN A 135 -17.44 -12.28 6.66
CA GLN A 135 -18.25 -11.07 6.86
C GLN A 135 -18.32 -10.18 5.62
N LYS A 136 -18.01 -10.72 4.43
CA LYS A 136 -17.83 -9.97 3.19
C LYS A 136 -18.95 -8.96 2.91
N GLN A 137 -20.20 -9.44 2.95
CA GLN A 137 -21.35 -8.59 2.63
C GLN A 137 -21.50 -7.46 3.63
N HIS A 138 -21.37 -7.77 4.93
CA HIS A 138 -21.45 -6.77 6.00
C HIS A 138 -20.36 -5.69 5.87
N ILE A 139 -19.11 -6.09 5.55
CA ILE A 139 -17.99 -5.17 5.34
C ILE A 139 -18.27 -4.23 4.17
N LEU A 140 -18.70 -4.77 3.03
CA LEU A 140 -19.02 -3.97 1.84
C LEU A 140 -20.19 -3.01 2.11
N ASP A 141 -21.25 -3.50 2.76
CA ASP A 141 -22.42 -2.68 3.11
C ASP A 141 -22.07 -1.55 4.08
N CYS A 142 -21.17 -1.80 5.01
CA CYS A 142 -20.66 -0.80 5.95
C CYS A 142 -19.94 0.34 5.20
N ILE A 143 -19.00 -0.02 4.30
CA ILE A 143 -18.23 0.95 3.52
C ILE A 143 -19.15 1.77 2.60
N ILE A 144 -20.06 1.10 1.88
CA ILE A 144 -20.98 1.76 0.95
C ILE A 144 -21.90 2.72 1.69
N ARG A 145 -22.49 2.31 2.83
CA ARG A 145 -23.38 3.18 3.64
C ARG A 145 -22.66 4.43 4.13
N LYS A 146 -21.44 4.29 4.65
CA LYS A 146 -20.62 5.42 5.14
C LYS A 146 -20.09 6.34 4.04
N SER A 147 -20.13 5.87 2.82
CA SER A 147 -19.72 6.66 1.67
C SER A 147 -20.90 7.22 0.89
N SER A 148 -22.14 6.95 1.32
CA SER A 148 -23.33 7.45 0.65
C SER A 148 -23.71 8.84 1.16
N GLN A 149 -24.13 9.74 0.27
CA GLN A 149 -24.76 10.99 0.68
C GLN A 149 -26.11 10.72 1.40
N PRO A 150 -26.61 11.66 2.24
CA PRO A 150 -27.87 11.50 2.97
C PRO A 150 -29.10 11.28 2.06
N ASP A 151 -29.00 11.73 0.82
CA ASP A 151 -30.02 11.58 -0.24
C ASP A 151 -29.89 10.26 -1.03
N GLY A 152 -28.82 9.48 -0.79
CA GLY A 152 -28.55 8.19 -1.42
C GLY A 152 -28.04 8.25 -2.87
N THR A 153 -27.72 9.44 -3.41
CA THR A 153 -27.45 9.62 -4.86
C THR A 153 -26.01 9.29 -5.26
N GLU A 154 -25.03 9.60 -4.41
CA GLU A 154 -23.62 9.22 -4.61
C GLU A 154 -23.22 8.15 -3.60
N LYS A 155 -22.51 7.11 -4.07
CA LYS A 155 -21.97 6.01 -3.24
C LYS A 155 -20.47 5.89 -3.49
N ALA A 156 -19.70 5.41 -2.51
CA ALA A 156 -18.31 5.02 -2.76
C ALA A 156 -18.25 4.02 -3.90
N LYS A 157 -17.22 4.20 -4.72
CA LYS A 157 -16.91 3.29 -5.81
C LYS A 157 -15.70 2.47 -5.39
N ALA A 158 -15.85 1.16 -5.49
CA ALA A 158 -14.71 0.27 -5.38
C ALA A 158 -13.82 0.51 -6.60
N HIS A 159 -12.58 0.95 -6.42
CA HIS A 159 -11.63 0.99 -7.52
C HIS A 159 -10.88 -0.33 -7.62
N LEU A 160 -10.43 -0.63 -8.83
CA LEU A 160 -9.82 -1.91 -9.17
C LEU A 160 -8.34 -1.91 -8.79
N LEU A 161 -7.99 -2.53 -7.65
CA LEU A 161 -6.61 -2.84 -7.24
C LEU A 161 -5.96 -3.97 -8.06
N ALA A 162 -6.37 -4.17 -9.31
CA ALA A 162 -5.83 -5.26 -10.12
C ALA A 162 -4.35 -5.02 -10.43
N HIS A 163 -3.57 -6.09 -10.33
CA HIS A 163 -2.15 -6.08 -10.58
C HIS A 163 -1.85 -5.76 -12.05
N ARG A 164 -1.19 -4.64 -12.31
CA ARG A 164 -0.48 -4.36 -13.58
C ARG A 164 1.01 -4.59 -13.42
N ARG A 165 1.74 -4.76 -14.53
CA ARG A 165 3.18 -5.10 -14.53
C ARG A 165 4.03 -4.17 -13.66
N SER A 166 3.75 -2.86 -13.61
CA SER A 166 4.49 -1.93 -12.74
C SER A 166 4.12 -2.02 -11.27
N GLY A 167 2.90 -2.49 -10.95
CA GLY A 167 2.30 -2.41 -9.62
C GLY A 167 1.91 -0.99 -9.16
N LEU A 168 2.17 0.04 -9.97
CA LEU A 168 1.91 1.46 -9.65
C LEU A 168 0.47 1.86 -9.94
N PHE A 169 -0.10 1.35 -11.03
CA PHE A 169 -1.53 1.48 -11.31
C PHE A 169 -2.30 0.43 -10.49
N PRO A 170 -3.37 0.80 -9.75
CA PRO A 170 -4.18 2.04 -9.76
C PRO A 170 -3.80 3.13 -8.74
N PHE A 171 -2.72 2.96 -7.97
CA PHE A 171 -2.45 3.78 -6.79
C PHE A 171 -2.13 5.25 -7.11
N LEU A 172 -1.60 5.51 -8.30
CA LEU A 172 -1.17 6.86 -8.73
C LEU A 172 -2.30 7.89 -8.77
N GLU A 173 -3.58 7.48 -8.85
CA GLU A 173 -4.72 8.40 -8.86
C GLU A 173 -4.94 9.07 -7.49
N TYR A 174 -4.60 8.36 -6.42
CA TYR A 174 -4.92 8.76 -5.06
C TYR A 174 -3.68 9.10 -4.23
N VAL A 175 -2.49 8.68 -4.67
CA VAL A 175 -1.24 8.98 -3.96
C VAL A 175 -0.99 10.49 -3.89
N ASP A 176 -0.59 10.96 -2.71
CA ASP A 176 -0.11 12.32 -2.49
C ASP A 176 1.41 12.25 -2.26
N THR A 177 2.17 12.63 -3.29
CA THR A 177 3.63 12.51 -3.27
C THR A 177 4.26 13.34 -2.15
N GLU A 178 3.70 14.49 -1.82
CA GLU A 178 4.23 15.36 -0.76
C GLU A 178 4.01 14.73 0.61
N LYS A 179 2.80 14.21 0.87
CA LYS A 179 2.51 13.47 2.10
C LYS A 179 3.41 12.25 2.26
N VAL A 180 3.58 11.46 1.21
CA VAL A 180 4.46 10.26 1.23
C VAL A 180 5.89 10.67 1.52
N MET A 181 6.44 11.64 0.79
CA MET A 181 7.82 12.08 0.97
C MET A 181 8.06 12.61 2.39
N LYS A 182 7.14 13.42 2.92
CA LYS A 182 7.20 13.91 4.30
C LYS A 182 7.12 12.80 5.34
N PHE A 183 6.22 11.83 5.16
CA PHE A 183 6.03 10.72 6.10
C PHE A 183 7.25 9.80 6.16
N TYR A 184 7.84 9.48 5.00
CA TYR A 184 9.00 8.59 4.88
C TYR A 184 10.36 9.29 5.02
N GLY A 185 10.38 10.62 5.18
CA GLY A 185 11.61 11.40 5.24
C GLY A 185 12.43 11.29 3.95
N ILE A 186 11.76 11.29 2.80
CA ILE A 186 12.34 11.25 1.46
C ILE A 186 12.45 12.69 0.94
N THR A 187 13.64 13.09 0.52
CA THR A 187 13.86 14.41 -0.10
C THR A 187 13.69 14.35 -1.61
N GLU A 188 13.49 15.51 -2.25
CA GLU A 188 13.50 15.58 -3.73
C GLU A 188 14.85 15.12 -4.30
N ARG A 189 15.95 15.33 -3.56
CA ARG A 189 17.28 14.83 -3.94
C ARG A 189 17.32 13.31 -3.97
N ASP A 190 16.76 12.63 -2.97
CA ASP A 190 16.72 11.16 -2.92
C ASP A 190 15.91 10.60 -4.09
N LYS A 191 14.73 11.18 -4.32
CA LYS A 191 13.85 10.80 -5.43
C LYS A 191 14.51 11.02 -6.80
N TYR A 192 15.19 12.16 -6.98
CA TYR A 192 15.90 12.44 -8.23
C TYR A 192 17.08 11.50 -8.46
N ALA A 193 17.89 11.25 -7.42
CA ALA A 193 18.99 10.29 -7.49
C ALA A 193 18.48 8.88 -7.82
N MET A 194 17.36 8.47 -7.24
CA MET A 194 16.73 7.19 -7.53
C MET A 194 16.23 7.12 -8.98
N ALA A 195 15.58 8.17 -9.48
CA ALA A 195 15.13 8.23 -10.87
C ALA A 195 16.30 8.12 -11.88
N GLN A 196 17.46 8.71 -11.56
CA GLN A 196 18.66 8.60 -12.39
C GLN A 196 19.33 7.22 -12.34
N SER A 197 19.03 6.40 -11.33
CA SER A 197 19.59 5.06 -11.20
C SER A 197 18.90 4.03 -12.11
N PHE A 198 17.72 4.35 -12.65
CA PHE A 198 17.03 3.45 -13.56
C PHE A 198 17.78 3.27 -14.87
N THR A 199 17.95 2.02 -15.26
CA THR A 199 18.51 1.65 -16.55
C THR A 199 17.59 2.08 -17.68
N LEU A 200 18.15 2.18 -18.89
CA LEU A 200 17.38 2.44 -20.11
C LEU A 200 16.28 1.38 -20.31
N ASN A 201 16.55 0.13 -19.96
CA ASN A 201 15.59 -0.97 -20.09
C ASN A 201 14.40 -0.82 -19.14
N GLU A 202 14.64 -0.41 -17.89
CA GLU A 202 13.57 -0.14 -16.92
C GLU A 202 12.71 1.05 -17.35
N SER A 203 13.35 2.12 -17.82
CA SER A 203 12.66 3.30 -18.35
C SER A 203 11.82 2.95 -19.59
N HIS A 204 12.34 2.10 -20.47
CA HIS A 204 11.61 1.62 -21.64
C HIS A 204 10.43 0.71 -21.27
N ALA A 205 10.58 -0.17 -20.28
CA ALA A 205 9.49 -1.00 -19.79
C ALA A 205 8.35 -0.15 -19.19
N LEU A 206 8.68 0.88 -18.40
CA LEU A 206 7.70 1.84 -17.87
C LEU A 206 7.00 2.60 -19.00
N ALA A 207 7.76 3.04 -20.02
CA ALA A 207 7.20 3.72 -21.18
C ALA A 207 6.24 2.83 -21.97
N GLN A 208 6.61 1.56 -22.20
CA GLN A 208 5.71 0.59 -22.84
C GLN A 208 4.43 0.37 -22.04
N GLU A 209 4.50 0.36 -20.70
CA GLU A 209 3.30 0.23 -19.87
C GLU A 209 2.37 1.43 -19.98
N VAL A 210 2.91 2.66 -19.96
CA VAL A 210 2.13 3.89 -20.23
C VAL A 210 1.46 3.81 -21.59
N LEU A 211 2.22 3.42 -22.62
CA LEU A 211 1.75 3.37 -24.01
C LEU A 211 0.73 2.24 -24.25
N SER A 212 0.80 1.15 -23.48
CA SER A 212 -0.13 0.02 -23.55
C SER A 212 -1.40 0.19 -22.72
N THR A 213 -1.37 1.10 -21.74
CA THR A 213 -2.55 1.47 -20.96
C THR A 213 -3.44 2.35 -21.83
N ASP A 214 -4.76 2.30 -21.64
CA ASP A 214 -5.63 3.33 -22.21
C ASP A 214 -5.27 4.67 -21.55
N ILE A 215 -4.31 5.35 -22.20
CA ILE A 215 -3.68 6.61 -21.82
C ILE A 215 -4.76 7.62 -21.41
N ALA A 216 -5.92 7.57 -22.05
CA ALA A 216 -7.01 8.52 -21.83
C ALA A 216 -7.55 8.50 -20.41
N VAL A 217 -7.75 7.32 -19.78
CA VAL A 217 -8.33 7.24 -18.43
C VAL A 217 -7.31 7.64 -17.37
N THR A 218 -6.07 7.15 -17.50
CA THR A 218 -4.98 7.48 -16.59
C THR A 218 -4.59 8.96 -16.65
N LEU A 219 -4.50 9.54 -17.86
CA LEU A 219 -4.33 10.99 -17.98
C LEU A 219 -5.59 11.74 -17.55
N ALA A 220 -6.81 11.29 -17.82
CA ALA A 220 -8.03 11.99 -17.39
C ALA A 220 -8.18 12.07 -15.85
N ALA A 221 -7.93 10.98 -15.14
CA ALA A 221 -7.96 10.95 -13.67
C ALA A 221 -6.88 11.88 -13.07
N PHE A 222 -5.72 11.95 -13.71
CA PHE A 222 -4.65 12.87 -13.32
C PHE A 222 -4.95 14.33 -13.71
N HIS A 223 -5.56 14.55 -14.88
CA HIS A 223 -5.99 15.85 -15.39
C HIS A 223 -7.05 16.50 -14.49
N ALA A 224 -7.89 15.69 -13.82
CA ALA A 224 -8.91 16.16 -12.89
C ALA A 224 -8.32 16.84 -11.62
N LYS A 225 -7.06 16.57 -11.27
CA LYS A 225 -6.37 17.13 -10.08
C LYS A 225 -5.37 18.27 -10.39
N GLN A 226 -5.54 18.98 -11.51
CA GLN A 226 -4.87 20.26 -11.85
C GLN A 226 -3.36 20.27 -12.20
N ASN A 227 -2.65 19.13 -12.26
CA ASN A 227 -1.26 19.10 -12.74
C ASN A 227 -1.18 18.91 -14.27
N MET A 228 -1.05 20.04 -14.98
CA MET A 228 -1.33 20.21 -16.40
C MET A 228 -0.40 19.47 -17.40
N CYS A 229 -0.98 18.83 -18.42
CA CYS A 229 -0.47 18.91 -19.80
C CYS A 229 -1.27 20.02 -20.52
N LYS A 230 -0.67 21.21 -20.74
CA LYS A 230 -1.29 22.34 -21.47
C LYS A 230 -1.40 22.11 -23.00
N CYS A 231 -1.21 20.88 -23.47
CA CYS A 231 -0.97 20.59 -24.88
C CYS A 231 -2.19 19.91 -25.50
N PRO A 232 -3.23 20.66 -25.94
CA PRO A 232 -4.43 20.06 -26.55
C PRO A 232 -4.15 19.39 -27.91
N GLY A 233 -2.93 19.40 -28.43
CA GLY A 233 -2.59 18.84 -29.74
C GLY A 233 -1.30 18.02 -29.85
N ASP A 234 -0.45 17.95 -28.81
CA ASP A 234 0.83 17.23 -28.90
C ASP A 234 0.81 15.96 -28.02
N ARG A 235 0.38 14.85 -28.64
CA ARG A 235 0.38 13.52 -28.02
C ARG A 235 1.78 13.09 -27.56
N THR A 236 2.83 13.56 -28.22
CA THR A 236 4.22 13.22 -27.87
C THR A 236 4.63 13.92 -26.59
N ALA A 237 4.28 15.20 -26.43
CA ALA A 237 4.54 15.94 -25.20
C ALA A 237 3.80 15.34 -23.99
N CYS A 238 2.52 14.99 -24.13
CA CYS A 238 1.80 14.36 -23.03
C CYS A 238 2.31 12.94 -22.73
N ALA A 239 2.72 12.16 -23.74
CA ALA A 239 3.37 10.86 -23.52
C ALA A 239 4.70 11.01 -22.76
N LYS A 240 5.56 11.98 -23.14
CA LYS A 240 6.80 12.28 -22.42
C LYS A 240 6.55 12.69 -20.97
N SER A 241 5.53 13.51 -20.73
CA SER A 241 5.12 13.90 -19.37
C SER A 241 4.67 12.70 -18.55
N ALA A 242 3.81 11.85 -19.11
CA ALA A 242 3.34 10.64 -18.46
C ALA A 242 4.48 9.65 -18.14
N ILE A 243 5.44 9.47 -19.05
CA ILE A 243 6.64 8.65 -18.83
C ILE A 243 7.49 9.24 -17.70
N SER A 244 7.77 10.54 -17.74
CA SER A 244 8.54 11.23 -16.69
C SER A 244 7.88 11.09 -15.31
N MET A 245 6.56 11.21 -15.26
CA MET A 245 5.79 10.99 -14.04
C MET A 245 5.88 9.54 -13.54
N MET A 246 5.75 8.56 -14.42
CA MET A 246 5.88 7.14 -14.06
C MET A 246 7.27 6.82 -13.52
N VAL A 247 8.30 7.38 -14.13
CA VAL A 247 9.68 7.30 -13.63
C VAL A 247 9.77 7.92 -12.24
N GLY A 248 9.21 9.12 -12.04
CA GLY A 248 9.18 9.78 -10.74
C GLY A 248 8.41 9.00 -9.67
N ALA A 249 7.29 8.37 -10.03
CA ALA A 249 6.50 7.55 -9.13
C ALA A 249 7.20 6.22 -8.78
N LYS A 250 7.84 5.58 -9.76
CA LYS A 250 8.68 4.39 -9.54
C LYS A 250 9.88 4.70 -8.65
N ALA A 251 10.51 5.85 -8.85
CA ALA A 251 11.59 6.32 -7.99
C ALA A 251 11.11 6.54 -6.55
N LEU A 252 9.94 7.16 -6.37
CA LEU A 252 9.32 7.34 -5.05
C LEU A 252 9.01 5.99 -4.38
N GLU A 253 8.42 5.05 -5.12
CA GLU A 253 8.16 3.69 -4.64
C GLU A 253 9.46 3.02 -4.16
N GLN A 254 10.53 3.08 -4.95
CA GLN A 254 11.81 2.46 -4.58
C GLN A 254 12.43 3.13 -3.35
N CYS A 255 12.33 4.45 -3.22
CA CYS A 255 12.74 5.15 -2.01
C CYS A 255 11.94 4.68 -0.78
N VAL A 256 10.62 4.54 -0.89
CA VAL A 256 9.76 4.03 0.20
C VAL A 256 10.15 2.60 0.56
N VAL A 257 10.30 1.72 -0.42
CA VAL A 257 10.71 0.32 -0.23
C VAL A 257 12.07 0.23 0.46
N ASN A 258 13.04 1.06 0.04
CA ASN A 258 14.36 1.10 0.69
C ASN A 258 14.25 1.58 2.13
N LYS A 259 13.45 2.61 2.41
CA LYS A 259 13.23 3.10 3.79
C LYS A 259 12.61 2.03 4.67
N LEU A 260 11.60 1.33 4.17
CA LEU A 260 10.98 0.22 4.90
C LEU A 260 11.98 -0.92 5.11
N SER A 261 12.72 -1.33 4.08
CA SER A 261 13.65 -2.48 4.15
C SER A 261 14.85 -2.27 5.08
N LEU A 262 15.20 -1.01 5.39
CA LEU A 262 16.30 -0.65 6.30
C LEU A 262 15.86 -0.51 7.75
N CYS A 263 14.55 -0.52 8.01
CA CYS A 263 14.01 -0.48 9.36
C CYS A 263 13.63 -1.90 9.76
N ASP A 264 14.13 -2.37 10.90
CA ASP A 264 13.48 -3.46 11.63
C ASP A 264 12.16 -2.90 12.22
N ILE A 265 11.14 -3.72 12.52
CA ILE A 265 9.89 -3.31 13.19
C ILE A 265 9.94 -3.69 14.68
#